data_AF-A0A942LQ63-F1
#
_entry.id   AF-A0A942LQ63-F1
#
_cell.length_a   1.000
_cell.length_b   1.000
_cell.length_c   1.000
_cell.angle_alpha   90.00
_cell.angle_beta   90.00
_cell.angle_gamma   90.00
#
_symmetry.space_group_name_H-M   'P 1'
#
loop_
_entity.id
_entity.type
_entity.pdbx_description
1 polymer ?
#
loop_
_entity_poly.entity_id
_entity_poly.type
_entity_poly.pdbx_seq_one_letter_code
_entity_poly.pdbx_strand_id
1 'polypeptide(L)'
;MKSALITIMLIILTTKVVALDSVQNDKCFKCHNSPTLSVLSPDIGYIKSYHVDKASFSNSNHAKLDCIVCHKGEYGMWPHKNDSTKSITCLSCHSSGSIFFSDKAEYSPKKSELYFNDIQSEFNSSVHFSKLGDKFSCFSCHDPHVFERNRLPNFDKISSDNAMCLNCHTQTEKFVSLTARSMPDINSTHMWLPNINKHLATVRCVDCHSSYDAPNLSHNILSKDKALRNCENCHTKDTKLFDKLYRYTLSEDRKSYGFVNGSLLSRAYVIGSTRNATLDMLSLIILIATMSGIAFHIILRIITNKNKIKRV
;
A
#
# COMPACT_ATOMS: atom_id res chain seq x y z
N MET A 1 41.30 -50.21 -43.88
CA MET A 1 41.71 -50.74 -42.56
C MET A 1 42.64 -49.71 -41.93
N LYS A 2 42.42 -49.00 -40.83
CA LYS A 2 41.45 -48.94 -39.72
C LYS A 2 41.46 -47.45 -39.28
N SER A 3 40.37 -46.70 -39.41
CA SER A 3 39.54 -46.23 -38.27
C SER A 3 40.31 -45.83 -37.00
N ALA A 4 40.48 -44.53 -36.77
CA ALA A 4 40.72 -43.96 -35.44
C ALA A 4 39.67 -42.87 -35.19
N LEU A 5 38.58 -43.25 -34.52
CA LEU A 5 37.59 -42.33 -33.96
C LEU A 5 38.23 -41.67 -32.72
N ILE A 6 38.36 -40.36 -32.74
CA ILE A 6 38.63 -39.58 -31.53
C ILE A 6 37.28 -39.30 -30.88
N THR A 7 36.97 -40.04 -29.82
CA THR A 7 35.79 -39.80 -28.99
C THR A 7 36.10 -38.64 -28.04
N ILE A 8 35.62 -37.44 -28.36
CA ILE A 8 35.61 -36.31 -27.43
C ILE A 8 34.51 -36.58 -26.40
N MET A 9 34.91 -37.02 -25.21
CA MET A 9 34.01 -37.17 -24.07
C MET A 9 33.70 -35.77 -23.53
N LEU A 10 32.56 -35.21 -23.91
CA LEU A 10 32.05 -33.96 -23.36
C LEU A 10 31.56 -34.23 -21.92
N ILE A 11 32.39 -33.93 -20.93
CA ILE A 11 32.00 -33.97 -19.52
C ILE A 11 31.05 -32.79 -19.29
N ILE A 12 29.75 -33.07 -19.33
CA ILE A 12 28.73 -32.12 -18.88
C ILE A 12 28.83 -32.09 -17.35
N LEU A 13 29.62 -31.15 -16.83
CA LEU A 13 29.63 -30.81 -15.41
C LEU A 13 28.28 -30.14 -15.12
N THR A 14 27.26 -30.93 -14.79
CA THR A 14 26.01 -30.40 -14.24
C THR A 14 26.34 -29.83 -12.86
N THR A 15 26.64 -28.55 -12.78
CA THR A 15 26.61 -27.82 -11.53
C THR A 15 25.17 -27.84 -11.05
N LYS A 16 24.83 -28.79 -10.18
CA LYS A 16 23.67 -28.65 -9.32
C LYS A 16 23.91 -27.37 -8.52
N VAL A 17 23.23 -26.30 -8.91
CA VAL A 17 23.05 -25.14 -8.06
C VAL A 17 22.25 -25.66 -6.88
N VAL A 18 22.95 -26.04 -5.82
CA VAL A 18 22.35 -26.32 -4.53
C VAL A 18 21.85 -24.96 -4.06
N ALA A 19 20.53 -24.79 -4.08
CA ALA A 19 19.89 -23.73 -3.32
C ALA A 19 20.40 -23.85 -1.88
N LEU A 20 20.98 -22.79 -1.32
CA LEU A 20 21.24 -22.75 0.11
C LEU A 20 19.89 -22.84 0.81
N ASP A 21 19.48 -24.05 1.18
CA ASP A 21 18.30 -24.28 1.98
C ASP A 21 18.48 -23.62 3.34
N SER A 22 17.44 -22.92 3.78
CA SER A 22 17.31 -22.17 5.02
C SER A 22 17.23 -23.10 6.25
N VAL A 23 18.26 -23.92 6.48
CA VAL A 23 18.31 -24.95 7.53
C VAL A 23 18.09 -24.38 8.94
N GLN A 24 18.18 -23.06 9.13
CA GLN A 24 18.02 -22.42 10.44
C GLN A 24 16.55 -22.16 10.82
N ASN A 25 15.71 -21.67 9.90
CA ASN A 25 14.31 -21.31 10.21
C ASN A 25 13.39 -22.52 10.43
N ASP A 26 13.66 -23.63 9.75
CA ASP A 26 12.85 -24.83 9.88
C ASP A 26 12.78 -25.35 11.32
N LYS A 27 13.85 -25.16 12.10
CA LYS A 27 13.86 -25.52 13.54
C LYS A 27 12.89 -24.67 14.34
N CYS A 28 12.81 -23.37 14.06
CA CYS A 28 11.86 -22.45 14.70
C CYS A 28 10.42 -22.81 14.30
N PHE A 29 10.18 -23.09 13.01
CA PHE A 29 8.86 -23.43 12.49
C PHE A 29 8.29 -24.74 13.05
N LYS A 30 9.11 -25.67 13.56
CA LYS A 30 8.60 -26.89 14.24
C LYS A 30 7.58 -26.59 15.33
N CYS A 31 7.77 -25.48 16.06
CA CYS A 31 6.81 -25.03 17.07
C CYS A 31 6.02 -23.80 16.59
N HIS A 32 6.67 -22.81 15.98
CA HIS A 32 6.03 -21.54 15.63
C HIS A 32 5.03 -21.64 14.47
N ASN A 33 5.11 -22.67 13.62
CA ASN A 33 4.12 -22.88 12.57
C ASN A 33 2.78 -23.45 13.09
N SER A 34 2.62 -23.64 14.40
CA SER A 34 1.36 -24.12 14.98
C SER A 34 0.38 -22.97 15.26
N PRO A 35 -0.85 -22.98 14.70
CA PRO A 35 -1.88 -21.97 14.98
C PRO A 35 -2.30 -21.90 16.45
N THR A 36 -2.07 -22.97 17.22
CA THR A 36 -2.43 -23.06 18.64
C THR A 36 -1.32 -22.59 19.57
N LEU A 37 -0.16 -22.18 19.05
CA LEU A 37 0.95 -21.71 19.88
C LEU A 37 0.62 -20.32 20.45
N SER A 38 0.08 -20.32 21.66
CA SER A 38 -0.23 -19.11 22.40
C SER A 38 0.07 -19.27 23.88
N VAL A 39 0.46 -18.19 24.54
CA VAL A 39 0.75 -18.15 25.99
C VAL A 39 -0.18 -17.12 26.65
N LEU A 40 -0.73 -17.48 27.81
CA LEU A 40 -1.48 -16.54 28.63
C LEU A 40 -0.51 -15.48 29.17
N SER A 41 -0.69 -14.21 28.80
CA SER A 41 0.16 -13.12 29.30
C SER A 41 -0.27 -12.77 30.73
N PRO A 42 0.57 -12.98 31.76
CA PRO A 42 0.17 -12.78 33.17
C PRO A 42 -0.13 -11.31 33.53
N ASP A 43 0.37 -10.40 32.72
CA ASP A 43 0.43 -8.95 32.91
C ASP A 43 -0.77 -8.18 32.33
N ILE A 44 -1.56 -8.81 31.46
CA ILE A 44 -2.51 -8.10 30.58
C ILE A 44 -3.82 -8.86 30.33
N GLY A 45 -3.96 -10.08 30.85
CA GLY A 45 -5.20 -10.85 30.83
C GLY A 45 -5.65 -11.36 29.46
N TYR A 46 -4.80 -11.30 28.42
CA TYR A 46 -5.10 -11.84 27.08
C TYR A 46 -4.14 -12.96 26.66
N ILE A 47 -4.63 -13.81 25.76
CA ILE A 47 -3.86 -14.87 25.11
C ILE A 47 -2.98 -14.23 24.04
N LYS A 48 -1.66 -14.30 24.21
CA LYS A 48 -0.70 -13.83 23.22
C LYS A 48 -0.32 -14.97 22.29
N SER A 49 -0.62 -14.82 21.01
CA SER A 49 -0.17 -15.76 19.98
C SER A 49 1.32 -15.58 19.69
N TYR A 50 2.03 -16.69 19.55
CA TYR A 50 3.40 -16.78 19.07
C TYR A 50 3.47 -17.55 17.74
N HIS A 51 2.32 -17.78 17.10
CA HIS A 51 2.23 -18.42 15.80
C HIS A 51 2.84 -17.52 14.71
N VAL A 52 3.68 -18.12 13.87
CA VAL A 52 4.16 -17.57 12.61
C VAL A 52 3.93 -18.63 11.54
N ASP A 53 3.00 -18.37 10.63
CA ASP A 53 2.74 -19.26 9.50
C ASP A 53 3.93 -19.25 8.53
N LYS A 54 4.49 -20.43 8.27
CA LYS A 54 5.66 -20.63 7.42
C LYS A 54 5.38 -20.17 5.99
N ALA A 55 4.20 -20.49 5.45
CA ALA A 55 3.85 -20.15 4.07
C ALA A 55 3.73 -18.63 3.88
N SER A 56 3.09 -17.95 4.84
CA SER A 56 2.97 -16.49 4.86
C SER A 56 4.35 -15.83 5.03
N PHE A 57 5.20 -16.35 5.92
CA PHE A 57 6.58 -15.85 6.07
C PHE A 57 7.41 -15.97 4.80
N SER A 58 7.30 -17.08 4.08
CA SER A 58 8.00 -17.30 2.81
C SER A 58 7.61 -16.30 1.71
N ASN A 59 6.46 -15.63 1.82
CA ASN A 59 6.03 -14.58 0.90
C ASN A 59 6.37 -13.16 1.36
N SER A 60 6.92 -13.00 2.57
CA SER A 60 7.27 -11.70 3.11
C SER A 60 8.52 -11.10 2.46
N ASN A 61 8.70 -9.78 2.58
CA ASN A 61 9.93 -9.11 2.15
C ASN A 61 11.19 -9.62 2.89
N HIS A 62 11.02 -10.24 4.06
CA HIS A 62 12.10 -10.75 4.90
C HIS A 62 12.25 -12.28 4.84
N ALA A 63 11.57 -12.96 3.91
CA ALA A 63 11.53 -14.42 3.81
C ALA A 63 12.92 -15.08 3.75
N LYS A 64 13.93 -14.35 3.26
CA LYS A 64 15.32 -14.82 3.13
C LYS A 64 16.17 -14.60 4.39
N LEU A 65 15.63 -13.95 5.42
CA LEU A 65 16.33 -13.75 6.68
C LEU A 65 16.05 -14.91 7.63
N ASP A 66 17.08 -15.35 8.35
CA ASP A 66 16.90 -16.28 9.44
C ASP A 66 16.19 -15.58 10.63
N CYS A 67 15.31 -16.28 11.33
CA CYS A 67 14.53 -15.76 12.46
C CYS A 67 15.45 -15.12 13.51
N ILE A 68 16.63 -15.71 13.70
CA ILE A 68 17.63 -15.27 14.69
C ILE A 68 18.31 -13.94 14.34
N VAL A 69 18.18 -13.47 13.09
CA VAL A 69 18.67 -12.15 12.70
C VAL A 69 17.91 -11.07 13.46
N CYS A 70 16.59 -11.24 13.57
CA CYS A 70 15.72 -10.32 14.29
C CYS A 70 15.48 -10.71 15.74
N HIS A 71 15.27 -12.00 16.00
CA HIS A 71 15.09 -12.54 17.34
C HIS A 71 16.43 -13.02 17.87
N LYS A 72 17.24 -12.12 18.44
CA LYS A 72 18.51 -12.52 19.08
C LYS A 72 18.24 -13.11 20.46
N GLY A 73 18.73 -14.31 20.73
CA GLY A 73 18.52 -14.99 22.00
C GLY A 73 19.11 -16.39 22.04
N GLU A 74 18.94 -17.05 23.19
CA GLU A 74 19.33 -18.45 23.38
C GLU A 74 18.12 -19.37 23.22
N TYR A 75 18.15 -20.19 22.16
CA TYR A 75 17.03 -21.07 21.79
C TYR A 75 17.27 -22.54 22.16
N GLY A 76 18.22 -22.80 23.06
CA GLY A 76 18.62 -24.16 23.44
C GLY A 76 17.62 -24.89 24.35
N MET A 77 16.70 -24.18 25.01
CA MET A 77 15.72 -24.76 25.94
C MET A 77 14.31 -24.22 25.66
N TRP A 78 13.30 -25.10 25.73
CA TRP A 78 11.89 -24.72 25.55
C TRP A 78 11.12 -24.77 26.88
N PRO A 79 10.23 -23.80 27.18
CA PRO A 79 10.03 -22.54 26.46
C PRO A 79 11.25 -21.62 26.59
N HIS A 80 11.74 -21.08 25.47
CA HIS A 80 12.91 -20.20 25.47
C HIS A 80 12.53 -18.80 25.96
N LYS A 81 13.40 -18.21 26.78
CA LYS A 81 13.27 -16.81 27.18
C LYS A 81 13.45 -15.93 25.95
N ASN A 82 12.48 -15.07 25.67
CA ASN A 82 12.66 -14.02 24.69
C ASN A 82 13.30 -12.82 25.38
N ASP A 83 14.51 -12.44 24.98
CA ASP A 83 15.14 -11.21 25.48
C ASP A 83 14.55 -10.02 24.73
N SER A 84 13.32 -9.65 25.07
CA SER A 84 12.59 -8.53 24.46
C SER A 84 13.29 -7.17 24.65
N THR A 85 14.32 -7.10 25.51
CA THR A 85 15.14 -5.90 25.70
C THR A 85 16.06 -5.59 24.52
N LYS A 86 16.23 -6.54 23.59
CA LYS A 86 17.00 -6.39 22.34
C LYS A 86 16.11 -6.38 21.10
N SER A 87 14.94 -5.75 21.19
CA SER A 87 14.04 -5.60 20.05
C SER A 87 14.77 -4.88 18.91
N ILE A 88 15.05 -5.60 17.83
CA ILE A 88 15.61 -5.02 16.62
C ILE A 88 14.58 -4.03 16.05
N THR A 89 15.01 -2.83 15.74
CA THR A 89 14.18 -1.83 15.05
C THR A 89 14.37 -1.98 13.54
N CYS A 90 13.44 -1.47 12.73
CA CYS A 90 13.62 -1.40 11.27
C CYS A 90 14.94 -0.71 10.93
N LEU A 91 15.27 0.37 11.64
CA LEU A 91 16.50 1.13 11.48
C LEU A 91 17.76 0.35 11.89
N SER A 92 17.66 -0.70 12.70
CA SER A 92 18.83 -1.52 13.04
C SER A 92 19.47 -2.17 11.81
N CYS A 93 18.69 -2.41 10.75
CA CYS A 93 19.21 -2.85 9.45
C CYS A 93 18.99 -1.82 8.34
N HIS A 94 17.97 -0.97 8.42
CA HIS A 94 17.67 0.03 7.39
C HIS A 94 18.28 1.43 7.66
N SER A 95 19.33 1.52 8.49
CA SER A 95 20.13 2.74 8.69
C SER A 95 21.47 2.69 7.94
N SER A 96 22.20 3.81 7.93
CA SER A 96 23.57 3.89 7.40
C SER A 96 24.49 2.86 8.07
N GLY A 97 25.25 2.14 7.26
CA GLY A 97 26.31 1.24 7.74
C GLY A 97 25.84 -0.16 8.14
N SER A 98 24.60 -0.56 7.84
CA SER A 98 24.20 -1.94 8.03
C SER A 98 24.96 -2.87 7.07
N ILE A 99 25.57 -3.91 7.64
CA ILE A 99 26.37 -4.92 6.94
C ILE A 99 25.60 -5.73 5.88
N PHE A 100 24.29 -5.51 5.74
CA PHE A 100 23.40 -6.25 4.85
C PHE A 100 23.20 -5.57 3.49
N PHE A 101 23.61 -4.31 3.33
CA PHE A 101 23.58 -3.62 2.03
C PHE A 101 24.95 -3.70 1.37
N SER A 102 25.14 -4.68 0.50
CA SER A 102 26.30 -4.71 -0.39
C SER A 102 26.22 -3.56 -1.40
N ASP A 103 27.37 -3.03 -1.82
CA ASP A 103 27.53 -2.00 -2.86
C ASP A 103 26.92 -2.36 -4.23
N LYS A 104 26.34 -3.56 -4.38
CA LYS A 104 25.70 -4.07 -5.60
C LYS A 104 24.17 -4.04 -5.58
N ALA A 105 23.52 -3.52 -4.53
CA ALA A 105 22.09 -3.28 -4.59
C ALA A 105 21.80 -2.24 -5.68
N GLU A 106 20.87 -2.54 -6.59
CA GLU A 106 20.37 -1.66 -7.67
C GLU A 106 19.83 -0.32 -7.15
N TYR A 107 19.74 -0.16 -5.82
CA TYR A 107 19.46 1.05 -5.10
C TYR A 107 20.67 1.44 -4.25
N SER A 108 21.26 2.62 -4.50
CA SER A 108 22.38 3.13 -3.70
C SER A 108 22.06 3.06 -2.20
N PRO A 109 22.95 2.51 -1.35
CA PRO A 109 22.75 2.39 0.11
C PRO A 109 22.26 3.71 0.75
N LYS A 110 22.79 4.84 0.28
CA LYS A 110 22.45 6.20 0.74
C LYS A 110 20.99 6.60 0.48
N LYS A 111 20.36 6.08 -0.58
CA LYS A 111 18.95 6.36 -0.92
C LYS A 111 18.01 5.51 -0.06
N SER A 112 18.44 4.32 0.37
CA SER A 112 17.65 3.48 1.29
C SER A 112 17.68 4.01 2.72
N GLU A 113 18.82 4.56 3.16
CA GLU A 113 19.00 5.20 4.45
C GLU A 113 18.07 6.40 4.64
N LEU A 114 18.15 7.38 3.73
CA LEU A 114 17.31 8.57 3.77
C LEU A 114 15.83 8.19 3.81
N TYR A 115 15.45 7.18 3.01
CA TYR A 115 14.08 6.71 2.93
C TYR A 115 13.54 6.15 4.26
N PHE A 116 14.33 5.38 5.02
CA PHE A 116 13.87 4.82 6.30
C PHE A 116 13.97 5.81 7.47
N ASN A 117 14.94 6.73 7.44
CA ASN A 117 14.98 7.85 8.39
C ASN A 117 13.76 8.77 8.22
N ASP A 118 13.38 9.04 6.97
CA ASP A 118 12.17 9.77 6.62
C ASP A 118 10.90 9.05 7.13
N ILE A 119 10.82 7.72 6.96
CA ILE A 119 9.74 6.90 7.52
C ILE A 119 9.69 7.05 9.04
N GLN A 120 10.83 6.95 9.74
CA GLN A 120 10.88 7.07 11.19
C GLN A 120 10.44 8.47 11.64
N SER A 121 10.85 9.52 10.93
CA SER A 121 10.45 10.90 11.24
C SER A 121 8.95 11.11 11.06
N GLU A 122 8.39 10.59 9.96
CA GLU A 122 6.95 10.59 9.71
C GLU A 122 6.19 9.81 10.80
N PHE A 123 6.64 8.60 11.15
CA PHE A 123 6.06 7.78 12.20
C PHE A 123 6.06 8.49 13.55
N ASN A 124 7.18 9.10 13.94
CA ASN A 124 7.31 9.85 15.20
C ASN A 124 6.36 11.06 15.24
N SER A 125 6.05 11.64 14.08
CA SER A 125 5.12 12.76 13.96
C SER A 125 3.65 12.31 13.95
N SER A 126 3.38 11.00 13.81
CA SER A 126 2.02 10.48 13.71
C SER A 126 1.23 10.67 15.00
N VAL A 127 -0.09 10.78 14.87
CA VAL A 127 -1.02 10.86 16.00
C VAL A 127 -0.94 9.62 16.89
N HIS A 128 -0.61 8.46 16.33
CA HIS A 128 -0.48 7.22 17.10
C HIS A 128 0.73 7.29 18.03
N PHE A 129 1.92 7.58 17.49
CA PHE A 129 3.13 7.69 18.31
C PHE A 129 3.04 8.86 19.30
N SER A 130 2.54 10.02 18.85
CA SER A 130 2.36 11.20 19.71
C SER A 130 1.46 10.94 20.93
N LYS A 131 0.48 10.04 20.82
CA LYS A 131 -0.48 9.74 21.91
C LYS A 131 -0.10 8.52 22.74
N LEU A 132 0.53 7.52 22.13
CA LEU A 132 0.80 6.23 22.79
C LEU A 132 2.27 6.07 23.20
N GLY A 133 3.18 6.88 22.66
CA GLY A 133 4.62 6.78 22.89
C GLY A 133 5.13 5.36 22.65
N ASP A 134 5.90 4.85 23.59
CA ASP A 134 6.55 3.52 23.51
C ASP A 134 5.57 2.34 23.48
N LYS A 135 4.27 2.57 23.74
CA LYS A 135 3.23 1.54 23.58
C LYS A 135 2.85 1.29 22.12
N PHE A 136 3.34 2.11 21.18
CA PHE A 136 3.08 1.99 19.75
C PHE A 136 4.38 1.97 18.96
N SER A 137 4.51 1.01 18.06
CA SER A 137 5.75 0.78 17.27
C SER A 137 5.42 0.55 15.80
N CYS A 138 6.45 0.44 14.96
CA CYS A 138 6.28 0.09 13.54
C CYS A 138 5.49 -1.22 13.36
N PHE A 139 5.64 -2.16 14.31
CA PHE A 139 4.96 -3.46 14.31
C PHE A 139 3.48 -3.38 14.71
N SER A 140 3.01 -2.22 15.20
CA SER A 140 1.61 -2.01 15.55
C SER A 140 0.72 -1.85 14.31
N CYS A 141 1.30 -1.47 13.16
CA CYS A 141 0.60 -1.38 11.89
C CYS A 141 0.85 -2.64 11.05
N HIS A 142 2.10 -2.98 10.75
CA HIS A 142 2.42 -4.09 9.86
C HIS A 142 3.31 -5.13 10.55
N ASP A 143 2.95 -6.40 10.39
CA ASP A 143 3.69 -7.53 10.94
C ASP A 143 4.91 -7.85 10.03
N PRO A 144 6.15 -7.77 10.54
CA PRO A 144 7.35 -8.01 9.75
C PRO A 144 7.49 -9.45 9.24
N HIS A 145 6.74 -10.41 9.83
CA HIS A 145 6.71 -11.80 9.39
C HIS A 145 5.84 -12.03 8.17
N VAL A 146 4.90 -11.14 7.85
CA VAL A 146 4.00 -11.30 6.69
C VAL A 146 3.99 -10.07 5.76
N PHE A 147 4.68 -9.00 6.15
CA PHE A 147 4.69 -7.76 5.37
C PHE A 147 5.32 -7.96 3.99
N GLU A 148 4.55 -7.62 2.97
CA GLU A 148 4.95 -7.60 1.57
C GLU A 148 4.77 -6.18 1.03
N ARG A 149 5.79 -5.65 0.34
CA ARG A 149 5.68 -4.30 -0.21
C ARG A 149 4.82 -4.35 -1.46
N ASN A 150 3.62 -3.81 -1.38
CA ASN A 150 2.79 -3.68 -2.57
C ASN A 150 3.24 -2.51 -3.45
N ARG A 151 3.52 -2.80 -4.73
CA ARG A 151 3.85 -1.76 -5.73
C ARG A 151 2.64 -1.35 -6.56
N LEU A 152 1.69 -2.24 -6.77
CA LEU A 152 0.52 -1.95 -7.59
C LEU A 152 -0.74 -2.19 -6.78
N PRO A 153 -1.70 -1.25 -6.73
CA PRO A 153 -2.92 -1.50 -5.98
C PRO A 153 -3.62 -2.78 -6.47
N ASN A 154 -4.36 -3.47 -5.64
CA ASN A 154 -5.42 -4.38 -6.06
C ASN A 154 -6.39 -4.50 -4.89
N PHE A 155 -7.59 -5.04 -5.12
CA PHE A 155 -8.62 -5.06 -4.07
C PHE A 155 -8.16 -5.85 -2.83
N ASP A 156 -7.53 -7.01 -3.02
CA ASP A 156 -7.05 -7.85 -1.92
C ASP A 156 -5.97 -7.14 -1.09
N LYS A 157 -5.05 -6.43 -1.75
CA LYS A 157 -3.99 -5.67 -1.09
C LYS A 157 -4.52 -4.40 -0.44
N ILE A 158 -5.51 -3.72 -1.01
CA ILE A 158 -6.17 -2.58 -0.35
C ILE A 158 -6.89 -3.07 0.91
N SER A 159 -7.58 -4.21 0.82
CA SER A 159 -8.22 -4.84 1.98
C SER A 159 -7.20 -5.21 3.05
N SER A 160 -6.09 -5.84 2.66
CA SER A 160 -4.97 -6.18 3.56
C SER A 160 -4.34 -4.94 4.20
N ASP A 161 -4.10 -3.87 3.43
CA ASP A 161 -3.57 -2.60 3.91
C ASP A 161 -4.56 -1.91 4.87
N ASN A 162 -5.87 -2.08 4.68
CA ASN A 162 -6.87 -1.53 5.61
C ASN A 162 -7.03 -2.38 6.86
N ALA A 163 -6.81 -3.70 6.78
CA ALA A 163 -6.98 -4.64 7.89
C ALA A 163 -6.08 -4.28 9.09
N MET A 164 -4.88 -3.74 8.86
CA MET A 164 -4.02 -3.24 9.94
C MET A 164 -4.67 -2.12 10.76
N CYS A 165 -5.35 -1.19 10.09
CA CYS A 165 -6.07 -0.11 10.76
C CYS A 165 -7.27 -0.68 11.53
N LEU A 166 -8.03 -1.56 10.89
CA LEU A 166 -9.24 -2.17 11.46
C LEU A 166 -8.94 -3.07 12.66
N ASN A 167 -7.74 -3.65 12.75
CA ASN A 167 -7.32 -4.43 13.92
C ASN A 167 -7.44 -3.64 15.25
N CYS A 168 -7.35 -2.31 15.22
CA CYS A 168 -7.66 -1.46 16.37
C CYS A 168 -8.94 -0.63 16.17
N HIS A 169 -9.22 -0.20 14.94
CA HIS A 169 -10.36 0.67 14.62
C HIS A 169 -11.67 -0.06 14.35
N THR A 170 -11.75 -1.38 14.57
CA THR A 170 -13.02 -2.12 14.76
C THR A 170 -13.04 -3.06 15.97
N GLN A 171 -11.97 -3.12 16.78
CA GLN A 171 -11.90 -3.94 17.99
C GLN A 171 -12.04 -3.09 19.27
N THR A 172 -13.23 -3.08 19.86
CA THR A 172 -13.57 -2.21 21.00
C THR A 172 -12.66 -2.42 22.20
N GLU A 173 -12.43 -3.66 22.62
CA GLU A 173 -11.61 -3.97 23.79
C GLU A 173 -10.18 -3.47 23.62
N LYS A 174 -9.56 -3.75 22.47
CA LYS A 174 -8.19 -3.32 22.15
C LYS A 174 -8.09 -1.79 22.04
N PHE A 175 -9.09 -1.13 21.44
CA PHE A 175 -9.10 0.32 21.33
C PHE A 175 -9.22 1.01 22.70
N VAL A 176 -10.14 0.53 23.54
CA VAL A 176 -10.38 1.06 24.88
C VAL A 176 -9.17 0.82 25.77
N SER A 177 -8.55 -0.36 25.70
CA SER A 177 -7.36 -0.67 26.52
C SER A 177 -6.16 0.21 26.19
N LEU A 178 -5.99 0.59 24.91
CA LEU A 178 -4.89 1.45 24.48
C LEU A 178 -5.14 2.94 24.72
N THR A 179 -6.40 3.39 24.62
CA THR A 179 -6.72 4.83 24.59
C THR A 179 -7.49 5.35 25.80
N ALA A 180 -8.10 4.47 26.59
CA ALA A 180 -9.08 4.79 27.64
C ALA A 180 -10.29 5.63 27.13
N ARG A 181 -10.60 5.55 25.83
CA ARG A 181 -11.74 6.25 25.22
C ARG A 181 -12.74 5.26 24.66
N SER A 182 -14.00 5.69 24.56
CA SER A 182 -15.00 4.98 23.78
C SER A 182 -14.59 4.91 22.31
N MET A 183 -14.87 3.76 21.70
CA MET A 183 -14.56 3.51 20.31
C MET A 183 -15.59 4.20 19.40
N PRO A 184 -15.17 5.08 18.48
CA PRO A 184 -16.09 5.64 17.50
C PRO A 184 -16.51 4.60 16.45
N ASP A 185 -17.77 4.63 16.05
CA ASP A 185 -18.24 3.85 14.90
C ASP A 185 -17.67 4.41 13.58
N ILE A 186 -17.08 3.52 12.76
CA ILE A 186 -16.45 3.91 11.50
C ILE A 186 -17.49 4.48 10.54
N ASN A 187 -18.66 3.85 10.40
CA ASN A 187 -19.66 4.29 9.43
C ASN A 187 -20.16 5.69 9.78
N SER A 188 -20.48 5.93 11.04
CA SER A 188 -20.93 7.22 11.57
C SER A 188 -19.88 8.32 11.36
N THR A 189 -18.60 8.03 11.59
CA THR A 189 -17.51 9.00 11.40
C THR A 189 -17.17 9.28 9.93
N HIS A 190 -17.61 8.41 9.02
CA HIS A 190 -17.38 8.51 7.57
C HIS A 190 -18.65 8.81 6.76
N MET A 191 -19.78 9.18 7.39
CA MET A 191 -21.05 9.48 6.69
C MET A 191 -20.96 10.57 5.62
N TRP A 192 -19.94 11.42 5.67
CA TRP A 192 -19.68 12.44 4.66
C TRP A 192 -19.16 11.86 3.33
N LEU A 193 -18.64 10.64 3.32
CA LEU A 193 -18.20 9.94 2.11
C LEU A 193 -19.39 9.27 1.41
N PRO A 194 -19.68 9.60 0.14
CA PRO A 194 -20.71 8.91 -0.62
C PRO A 194 -20.27 7.47 -0.88
N ASN A 195 -21.16 6.48 -0.74
CA ASN A 195 -20.84 5.07 -0.96
C ASN A 195 -19.59 4.59 -0.18
N ILE A 196 -19.61 4.72 1.15
CA ILE A 196 -18.48 4.39 2.06
C ILE A 196 -17.82 3.05 1.70
N ASN A 197 -18.61 1.99 1.51
CA ASN A 197 -18.10 0.65 1.20
C ASN A 197 -17.26 0.61 -0.09
N LYS A 198 -17.65 1.36 -1.14
CA LYS A 198 -16.88 1.44 -2.39
C LYS A 198 -15.57 2.20 -2.19
N HIS A 199 -15.57 3.27 -1.40
CA HIS A 199 -14.34 3.98 -1.08
C HIS A 199 -13.40 3.08 -0.29
N LEU A 200 -13.87 2.45 0.79
CA LEU A 200 -13.02 1.58 1.62
C LEU A 200 -12.54 0.31 0.89
N ALA A 201 -13.21 -0.09 -0.19
CA ALA A 201 -12.76 -1.18 -1.06
C ALA A 201 -11.72 -0.75 -2.11
N THR A 202 -11.65 0.54 -2.46
CA THR A 202 -10.84 1.03 -3.58
C THR A 202 -9.75 2.04 -3.21
N VAL A 203 -9.78 2.57 -1.98
CA VAL A 203 -8.72 3.40 -1.40
C VAL A 203 -8.35 2.89 -0.01
N ARG A 204 -7.12 3.20 0.41
CA ARG A 204 -6.64 2.80 1.74
C ARG A 204 -6.93 3.88 2.76
N CYS A 205 -7.06 3.50 4.03
CA CYS A 205 -7.20 4.44 5.14
C CYS A 205 -6.07 5.49 5.11
N VAL A 206 -4.83 5.03 4.87
CA VAL A 206 -3.65 5.90 4.81
C VAL A 206 -3.66 6.89 3.64
N ASP A 207 -4.42 6.63 2.56
CA ASP A 207 -4.50 7.58 1.45
C ASP A 207 -5.27 8.86 1.84
N CYS A 208 -6.15 8.78 2.84
CA CYS A 208 -6.84 9.95 3.42
C CYS A 208 -6.24 10.40 4.76
N HIS A 209 -5.77 9.46 5.58
CA HIS A 209 -5.34 9.72 6.95
C HIS A 209 -3.85 9.95 7.13
N SER A 210 -3.03 9.97 6.08
CA SER A 210 -1.61 10.35 6.21
C SER A 210 -1.31 11.70 5.57
N SER A 211 -0.28 12.39 6.06
CA SER A 211 0.16 13.66 5.48
C SER A 211 0.54 13.51 4.01
N TYR A 212 0.28 14.56 3.23
CA TYR A 212 0.76 14.71 1.85
C TYR A 212 1.96 15.66 1.76
N ASP A 213 2.40 16.21 2.88
CA ASP A 213 3.65 16.97 2.96
C ASP A 213 4.84 16.04 2.70
N ALA A 214 5.93 16.60 2.19
CA ALA A 214 7.17 15.85 2.02
C ALA A 214 7.63 15.25 3.37
N PRO A 215 8.10 14.00 3.42
CA PRO A 215 8.49 13.14 2.28
C PRO A 215 7.33 12.29 1.69
N ASN A 216 6.12 12.38 2.24
CA ASN A 216 4.90 11.74 1.75
C ASN A 216 5.01 10.20 1.63
N LEU A 217 5.57 9.57 2.66
CA LEU A 217 5.78 8.11 2.72
C LEU A 217 4.63 7.37 3.43
N SER A 218 3.59 8.09 3.82
CA SER A 218 2.34 7.59 4.42
C SER A 218 2.45 7.08 5.86
N HIS A 219 3.56 7.36 6.54
CA HIS A 219 3.78 6.95 7.95
C HIS A 219 3.40 8.07 8.94
N ASN A 220 3.22 9.30 8.47
CA ASN A 220 2.71 10.41 9.28
C ASN A 220 1.18 10.37 9.29
N ILE A 221 0.62 9.51 10.16
CA ILE A 221 -0.84 9.39 10.32
C ILE A 221 -1.38 10.59 11.10
N LEU A 222 -2.37 11.27 10.53
CA LEU A 222 -3.01 12.47 11.04
C LEU A 222 -4.30 12.15 11.80
N SER A 223 -4.75 13.11 12.62
CA SER A 223 -6.07 13.06 13.28
C SER A 223 -7.22 13.16 12.29
N LYS A 224 -8.42 12.76 12.71
CA LYS A 224 -9.65 12.79 11.89
C LYS A 224 -10.01 14.16 11.30
N ASP A 225 -9.57 15.21 11.98
CA ASP A 225 -9.77 16.63 11.69
C ASP A 225 -8.79 17.14 10.62
N LYS A 226 -7.68 16.45 10.42
CA LYS A 226 -6.67 16.74 9.39
C LYS A 226 -6.68 15.76 8.21
N ALA A 227 -7.56 14.75 8.26
CA ALA A 227 -7.72 13.80 7.16
C ALA A 227 -8.21 14.51 5.88
N LEU A 228 -7.78 14.01 4.72
CA LEU A 228 -8.17 14.56 3.43
C LEU A 228 -9.67 14.34 3.17
N ARG A 229 -10.45 15.43 3.15
CA ARG A 229 -11.91 15.41 2.92
C ARG A 229 -12.35 16.03 1.61
N ASN A 230 -11.50 16.82 0.96
CA ASN A 230 -11.86 17.47 -0.29
C ASN A 230 -11.81 16.46 -1.44
N CYS A 231 -12.99 16.14 -1.97
CA CYS A 231 -13.24 15.16 -3.04
C CYS A 231 -12.43 15.45 -4.31
N GLU A 232 -12.19 16.73 -4.63
CA GLU A 232 -11.49 17.14 -5.86
C GLU A 232 -10.05 16.64 -5.91
N ASN A 233 -9.43 16.41 -4.76
CA ASN A 233 -8.08 15.84 -4.70
C ASN A 233 -8.00 14.45 -5.32
N CYS A 234 -9.11 13.70 -5.36
CA CYS A 234 -9.15 12.37 -5.94
C CYS A 234 -9.94 12.33 -7.26
N HIS A 235 -10.96 13.19 -7.39
CA HIS A 235 -11.93 13.20 -8.48
C HIS A 235 -11.63 14.21 -9.61
N THR A 236 -10.41 14.75 -9.65
CA THR A 236 -9.96 15.58 -10.78
C THR A 236 -8.91 14.86 -11.62
N LYS A 237 -8.57 15.44 -12.77
CA LYS A 237 -7.49 14.96 -13.62
C LYS A 237 -6.14 14.96 -12.88
N ASP A 238 -5.91 15.97 -12.03
CA ASP A 238 -4.70 16.08 -11.21
C ASP A 238 -4.92 15.41 -9.84
N THR A 239 -5.09 14.09 -9.88
CA THR A 239 -5.48 13.32 -8.70
C THR A 239 -4.28 12.96 -7.82
N LYS A 240 -4.42 13.19 -6.51
CA LYS A 240 -3.48 12.79 -5.45
C LYS A 240 -3.34 11.27 -5.30
N LEU A 241 -4.22 10.48 -5.93
CA LEU A 241 -4.10 9.02 -5.94
C LEU A 241 -2.75 8.57 -6.54
N PHE A 242 -2.17 9.32 -7.47
CA PHE A 242 -0.85 9.02 -8.02
C PHE A 242 0.32 9.40 -7.10
N ASP A 243 0.10 10.20 -6.06
CA ASP A 243 1.14 10.53 -5.08
C ASP A 243 1.35 9.37 -4.09
N LYS A 244 0.30 8.59 -3.82
CA LYS A 244 0.32 7.48 -2.86
C LYS A 244 -0.06 6.14 -3.49
N LEU A 245 -1.36 5.87 -3.62
CA LEU A 245 -1.90 4.56 -3.99
C LEU A 245 -1.34 4.03 -5.31
N TYR A 246 -1.21 4.90 -6.31
CA TYR A 246 -0.74 4.57 -7.65
C TYR A 246 0.70 5.05 -7.93
N ARG A 247 1.50 5.35 -6.91
CA ARG A 247 2.83 5.98 -7.07
C ARG A 247 3.82 5.21 -7.96
N TYR A 248 3.70 3.88 -8.02
CA TYR A 248 4.57 3.03 -8.85
C TYR A 248 3.92 2.64 -10.18
N THR A 249 2.77 3.22 -10.52
CA THR A 249 2.15 3.04 -11.84
C THR A 249 2.90 3.89 -12.87
N LEU A 250 3.33 3.28 -13.96
CA LEU A 250 4.09 3.94 -15.03
C LEU A 250 3.26 5.06 -15.66
N SER A 251 3.93 6.12 -16.13
CA SER A 251 3.28 7.27 -16.77
C SER A 251 2.53 6.89 -18.04
N GLU A 252 3.05 5.92 -18.77
CA GLU A 252 2.51 5.42 -20.04
C GLU A 252 1.16 4.74 -19.80
N ASP A 253 1.03 3.98 -18.71
CA ASP A 253 -0.22 3.32 -18.31
C ASP A 253 -1.33 4.31 -17.95
N ARG A 254 -1.00 5.58 -17.68
CA ARG A 254 -1.97 6.64 -17.38
C ARG A 254 -2.71 7.12 -18.62
N LYS A 255 -2.23 6.84 -19.84
CA LYS A 255 -2.86 7.25 -21.11
C LYS A 255 -3.31 6.02 -21.91
N SER A 256 -4.23 5.26 -21.34
CA SER A 256 -4.79 4.08 -21.99
C SER A 256 -6.13 4.38 -22.66
N TYR A 257 -6.32 3.92 -23.90
CA TYR A 257 -7.58 3.99 -24.67
C TYR A 257 -8.27 5.37 -24.74
N GLY A 258 -7.48 6.46 -24.79
CA GLY A 258 -8.01 7.83 -24.85
C GLY A 258 -8.58 8.35 -23.52
N PHE A 259 -8.44 7.59 -22.42
CA PHE A 259 -8.80 8.02 -21.09
C PHE A 259 -7.66 8.79 -20.42
N VAL A 260 -8.04 9.86 -19.73
CA VAL A 260 -7.21 10.49 -18.72
C VAL A 260 -7.07 9.51 -17.55
N ASN A 261 -5.84 9.35 -17.02
CA ASN A 261 -5.55 8.46 -15.90
C ASN A 261 -6.08 7.03 -16.09
N GLY A 262 -5.94 6.48 -17.30
CA GLY A 262 -6.51 5.19 -17.71
C GLY A 262 -6.14 4.02 -16.79
N SER A 263 -4.99 4.07 -16.12
CA SER A 263 -4.59 3.06 -15.14
C SER A 263 -5.53 2.94 -13.92
N LEU A 264 -6.27 4.00 -13.58
CA LEU A 264 -7.31 3.94 -12.54
C LEU A 264 -8.48 3.02 -12.96
N LEU A 265 -8.83 3.00 -14.25
CA LEU A 265 -9.96 2.23 -14.78
C LEU A 265 -9.83 0.73 -14.60
N SER A 266 -8.60 0.22 -14.45
CA SER A 266 -8.35 -1.19 -14.12
C SER A 266 -9.03 -1.62 -12.81
N ARG A 267 -9.38 -0.67 -11.93
CA ARG A 267 -9.96 -0.94 -10.61
C ARG A 267 -11.23 -0.13 -10.34
N ALA A 268 -11.23 1.15 -10.69
CA ALA A 268 -12.35 2.03 -10.41
C ALA A 268 -12.50 3.10 -11.50
N TYR A 269 -13.75 3.32 -11.89
CA TYR A 269 -14.11 4.54 -12.61
C TYR A 269 -14.24 5.68 -11.59
N VAL A 270 -13.30 6.63 -11.64
CA VAL A 270 -13.27 7.80 -10.76
C VAL A 270 -13.76 8.98 -11.56
N ILE A 271 -15.02 9.38 -11.30
CA ILE A 271 -15.67 10.51 -11.98
C ILE A 271 -14.74 11.73 -11.95
N GLY A 272 -14.57 12.37 -13.11
CA GLY A 272 -13.71 13.55 -13.30
C GLY A 272 -12.23 13.22 -13.51
N SER A 273 -11.71 12.18 -12.85
CA SER A 273 -10.30 11.75 -13.02
C SER A 273 -10.10 10.83 -14.22
N THR A 274 -11.10 10.01 -14.56
CA THR A 274 -11.02 9.01 -15.65
C THR A 274 -11.89 9.34 -16.85
N ARG A 275 -11.87 10.60 -17.32
CA ARG A 275 -12.65 11.03 -18.50
C ARG A 275 -12.00 10.60 -19.80
N ASN A 276 -12.81 10.31 -20.82
CA ASN A 276 -12.31 10.02 -22.17
C ASN A 276 -12.20 11.32 -22.98
N ALA A 277 -10.97 11.70 -23.34
CA ALA A 277 -10.70 12.97 -24.01
C ALA A 277 -11.34 13.05 -25.41
N THR A 278 -11.45 11.92 -26.11
CA THR A 278 -12.09 11.84 -27.43
C THR A 278 -13.59 12.05 -27.32
N LEU A 279 -14.24 11.38 -26.38
CA LEU A 279 -15.69 11.56 -26.15
C LEU A 279 -16.01 12.98 -25.66
N ASP A 280 -15.15 13.57 -24.83
CA ASP A 280 -15.29 14.97 -24.39
C ASP A 280 -15.25 15.94 -25.59
N MET A 281 -14.29 15.74 -26.51
CA MET A 281 -14.17 16.56 -27.72
C MET A 281 -15.38 16.38 -28.65
N LEU A 282 -15.80 15.13 -28.91
CA LEU A 282 -16.97 14.85 -29.75
C LEU A 282 -18.24 15.46 -29.17
N SER A 283 -18.42 15.39 -27.85
CA SER A 283 -19.56 15.99 -27.15
C SER A 283 -19.58 17.51 -27.32
N LEU A 284 -18.42 18.16 -27.26
CA LEU A 284 -18.30 19.61 -27.49
C LEU A 284 -18.63 19.98 -28.94
N ILE A 285 -18.15 19.19 -29.91
CA ILE A 285 -18.46 19.40 -31.34
C ILE A 285 -19.97 19.30 -31.58
N ILE A 286 -20.63 18.27 -31.03
CA ILE A 286 -22.08 18.07 -31.15
C ILE A 286 -22.83 19.24 -30.51
N LEU A 287 -22.40 19.70 -29.33
CA LEU A 287 -23.02 20.84 -28.65
C LEU A 287 -22.92 22.12 -29.49
N ILE A 288 -21.74 22.43 -30.02
CA ILE A 288 -21.53 23.60 -30.88
C ILE A 288 -22.38 23.49 -32.15
N ALA A 289 -22.38 22.33 -32.81
CA ALA A 289 -23.19 22.10 -34.00
C ALA A 289 -24.69 22.29 -33.73
N THR A 290 -25.18 21.80 -32.59
CA THR A 290 -26.58 21.97 -32.17
C THR A 290 -26.92 23.43 -31.93
N MET A 291 -26.06 24.16 -31.21
CA MET A 291 -26.24 25.60 -30.95
C MET A 291 -26.19 26.42 -32.24
N SER A 292 -25.28 26.10 -33.17
CA SER A 292 -25.22 26.72 -34.49
C SER A 292 -26.47 26.44 -35.32
N GLY A 293 -27.01 25.22 -35.27
CA GLY A 293 -28.27 24.87 -35.94
C GLY A 293 -29.45 25.69 -35.40
N ILE A 294 -29.59 25.79 -34.08
CA ILE A 294 -30.62 26.62 -33.43
C ILE A 294 -30.47 28.08 -33.83
N ALA A 295 -29.25 28.64 -33.77
CA ALA A 295 -28.99 30.02 -34.16
C ALA A 295 -29.34 30.27 -35.64
N PHE A 296 -28.98 29.34 -36.52
CA PHE A 296 -29.34 29.40 -37.94
C PHE A 296 -30.85 29.42 -38.15
N HIS A 297 -31.60 28.55 -37.47
CA HIS A 297 -33.07 28.55 -37.52
C HIS A 297 -33.67 29.87 -37.01
N ILE A 298 -33.13 30.45 -35.94
CA ILE A 298 -33.58 31.75 -35.41
C ILE A 298 -33.33 32.86 -36.44
N ILE A 299 -32.14 32.91 -37.05
CA ILE A 299 -31.78 33.92 -38.07
C ILE A 299 -32.70 33.81 -39.28
N LEU A 300 -32.94 32.60 -39.79
CA LEU A 300 -33.87 32.37 -40.90
C LEU A 300 -35.28 32.86 -40.56
N ARG A 301 -35.76 32.60 -39.33
CA ARG A 301 -37.07 33.07 -38.88
C ARG A 301 -37.17 34.59 -38.83
N ILE A 302 -36.12 35.29 -38.39
CA ILE A 302 -36.08 36.76 -38.35
C ILE A 302 -36.08 37.35 -39.78
N ILE A 303 -35.28 36.80 -40.69
CA ILE A 303 -35.21 37.26 -42.09
C ILE A 303 -36.55 37.05 -42.79
N THR A 304 -37.14 35.87 -42.65
CA THR A 304 -38.44 35.55 -43.30
C THR A 304 -39.59 36.39 -42.75
N ASN A 305 -39.62 36.69 -41.44
CA ASN A 305 -40.62 37.60 -40.87
C ASN A 305 -40.43 39.06 -41.31
N LYS A 306 -39.18 39.57 -41.39
CA LYS A 306 -38.93 40.92 -41.94
C LYS A 306 -39.41 41.06 -43.38
N ASN A 307 -39.21 40.03 -44.20
CA ASN A 307 -39.66 40.02 -45.59
C ASN A 307 -41.20 39.94 -45.72
N LYS A 308 -41.90 39.37 -44.73
CA LYS A 308 -43.37 39.42 -44.66
C LYS A 308 -43.88 40.83 -44.35
N ILE A 309 -43.26 41.54 -43.41
CA ILE A 309 -43.68 42.89 -43.00
C ILE A 309 -43.44 43.93 -44.12
N LYS A 310 -42.38 43.78 -44.92
CA LYS A 310 -42.11 44.67 -46.07
C LYS A 310 -43.03 44.46 -47.29
N ARG A 311 -43.83 43.40 -47.32
CA ARG A 311 -44.74 43.05 -48.43
C ARG A 311 -46.21 43.42 -48.17
N VAL A 312 -46.49 44.04 -47.02
CA VAL A 312 -47.77 44.66 -46.67
C VAL A 312 -47.57 46.17 -46.71
#